data_AF-A0AAW0W0U3-F1
#
_entry.id   AF-A0AAW0W0U3-F1
#
_cell.length_a   1.000
_cell.length_b   1.000
_cell.length_c   1.000
_cell.angle_alpha   90.00
_cell.angle_beta   90.00
_cell.angle_gamma   90.00
#
_symmetry.space_group_name_H-M   'P 1'
#
loop_
_entity.id
_entity.type
_entity.pdbx_description
1 polymer ?
#
loop_
_entity_poly.entity_id
_entity_poly.type
_entity_poly.pdbx_seq_one_letter_code
_entity_poly.pdbx_strand_id
1 'polypeptide(L)'
;RMGLTQTGWDLLRQDGTYTDDNKEMSEILKSQYDSVFSEPLIGLRIDDPNDFFMNEPQNSINVCQISDITLTPIDFEKAIDNMPMQSAPGPDSWNSVFIKNCKKPLSRALSTLWRRSLDMGEIPVT
;
A
#
# COMPACT_ATOMS: atom_id res chain seq x y z
N ARG A 1 46.99 10.79 26.53
CA ARG A 1 46.18 10.54 25.32
C ARG A 1 44.84 9.99 25.84
N MET A 2 43.86 10.86 26.03
CA MET A 2 42.58 10.48 26.66
C MET A 2 41.76 9.68 25.65
N GLY A 3 41.39 8.45 26.03
CA GLY A 3 40.41 7.66 25.30
C GLY A 3 39.03 8.24 25.58
N LEU A 4 38.36 8.72 24.53
CA LEU A 4 36.95 9.04 24.59
C LEU A 4 36.20 7.72 24.80
N THR A 5 35.42 7.68 25.88
CA THR A 5 34.58 6.55 26.24
C THR A 5 33.50 6.40 25.18
N GLN A 6 33.46 5.25 24.52
CA GLN A 6 32.41 4.88 23.58
C GLN A 6 31.07 4.92 24.31
N THR A 7 30.31 6.00 24.13
CA THR A 7 28.90 6.00 24.46
C THR A 7 28.24 5.12 23.40
N GLY A 8 27.29 4.25 23.80
CA GLY A 8 26.76 3.18 22.94
C GLY A 8 26.06 3.60 21.64
N TRP A 9 26.11 4.89 21.30
CA TRP A 9 25.42 5.53 20.18
C TRP A 9 26.36 6.29 19.23
N ASP A 10 27.67 6.33 19.47
CA ASP A 10 28.59 7.10 18.63
C ASP A 10 28.72 6.48 17.23
N LEU A 11 28.67 7.31 16.18
CA LEU A 11 28.80 6.84 14.79
C LEU A 11 30.24 6.95 14.28
N LEU A 12 30.66 5.93 13.54
CA LEU A 12 31.99 5.87 12.92
C LEU A 12 32.05 6.73 11.66
N ARG A 13 33.00 7.67 11.63
CA ARG A 13 33.37 8.45 10.45
C ARG A 13 34.20 7.62 9.47
N GLN A 14 34.32 8.09 8.23
CA GLN A 14 35.18 7.47 7.22
C GLN A 14 36.68 7.54 7.56
N ASP A 15 37.10 8.48 8.42
CA ASP A 15 38.48 8.62 8.89
C ASP A 15 38.84 7.68 10.06
N GLY A 16 37.88 6.85 10.49
CA GLY A 16 38.06 5.91 11.60
C GLY A 16 37.86 6.51 13.00
N THR A 17 37.46 7.78 13.09
CA THR A 17 37.08 8.42 14.36
C THR A 17 35.58 8.33 14.63
N TYR A 18 35.15 8.63 15.85
CA TYR A 18 33.73 8.58 16.24
C TYR A 18 33.16 10.00 16.42
N THR A 19 31.88 10.16 16.10
CA THR A 19 31.10 11.37 16.38
C THR A 19 29.86 11.07 17.21
N ASP A 20 29.56 11.98 18.13
CA ASP A 20 28.38 12.03 18.99
C ASP A 20 27.49 13.25 18.68
N ASP A 21 27.86 14.08 17.69
CA ASP A 21 27.06 15.23 17.28
C ASP A 21 25.89 14.80 16.40
N ASN A 22 24.66 15.07 16.86
CA ASN A 22 23.43 14.65 16.18
C ASN A 22 23.34 15.13 14.73
N LYS A 23 23.84 16.33 14.41
CA LYS A 23 23.78 16.86 13.05
C LYS A 23 24.74 16.10 12.16
N GLU A 24 25.98 15.93 12.61
CA GLU A 24 26.99 15.16 11.90
C GLU A 24 26.58 13.69 11.70
N MET A 25 26.01 13.07 12.74
CA MET A 25 25.45 11.72 12.68
C MET A 25 24.37 11.61 11.58
N SER A 26 23.48 12.60 11.48
CA SER A 26 22.45 12.62 10.44
C SER A 26 23.02 12.74 9.03
N GLU A 27 24.09 13.51 8.85
CA GLU A 27 24.78 13.69 7.57
C GLU A 27 25.51 12.41 7.14
N ILE A 28 26.11 11.68 8.09
CA ILE A 28 26.75 10.39 7.86
C ILE A 28 25.73 9.34 7.42
N LEU A 29 24.61 9.21 8.16
CA LEU A 29 23.55 8.25 7.82
C LEU A 29 22.93 8.55 6.46
N LYS A 30 22.68 9.84 6.17
CA LYS A 30 22.20 10.26 4.85
C LYS A 30 23.17 9.83 3.75
N SER A 31 24.46 10.10 3.92
CA SER A 31 25.48 9.76 2.92
C SER A 31 25.57 8.25 2.68
N GLN A 32 25.48 7.44 3.74
CA GLN A 32 25.43 5.98 3.64
C GLN A 32 24.19 5.51 2.88
N TYR A 33 23.03 6.07 3.22
CA TYR A 33 21.77 5.74 2.55
C TYR A 33 21.81 6.14 1.07
N ASP A 34 22.31 7.33 0.74
CA ASP A 34 22.43 7.81 -0.64
C ASP A 34 23.38 6.92 -1.47
N SER A 35 24.45 6.41 -0.86
CA SER A 35 25.47 5.58 -1.55
C SER A 35 24.99 4.19 -2.00
N VAL A 36 23.91 3.67 -1.41
CA VAL A 36 23.38 2.34 -1.78
C VAL A 36 22.36 2.41 -2.91
N PHE A 37 21.95 3.61 -3.33
CA PHE A 37 21.09 3.76 -4.48
C PHE A 37 21.89 3.64 -5.77
N SER A 38 21.41 2.80 -6.68
CA SER A 38 21.93 2.75 -8.04
C SER A 38 21.39 3.93 -8.84
N GLU A 39 22.25 4.58 -9.62
CA GLU A 39 21.78 5.48 -10.67
C GLU A 39 21.15 4.67 -11.82
N PRO A 40 20.03 5.14 -12.40
CA PRO A 40 19.42 4.48 -13.53
C PRO A 40 20.39 4.45 -14.72
N LEU A 41 20.41 3.33 -15.45
CA LEU A 41 21.24 3.20 -16.66
C LEU A 41 20.89 4.32 -17.64
N ILE A 42 21.92 4.99 -18.17
CA ILE A 42 21.76 6.17 -19.05
C ILE A 42 20.82 5.89 -20.23
N GLY A 43 20.86 4.68 -20.80
CA GLY A 43 19.98 4.29 -21.92
C GLY A 43 18.52 3.99 -21.54
N LEU A 44 18.20 3.92 -20.24
CA LEU A 44 16.85 3.69 -19.71
C LEU A 44 16.34 4.90 -18.91
N ARG A 45 17.11 5.98 -18.86
CA ARG A 45 16.70 7.22 -18.22
C ARG A 45 15.60 7.85 -19.05
N ILE A 46 14.46 8.09 -18.41
CA ILE A 46 13.33 8.78 -19.04
C ILE A 46 13.58 10.28 -18.91
N ASP A 47 13.79 10.96 -20.03
CA ASP A 47 14.04 12.40 -20.07
C ASP A 47 12.73 13.22 -20.10
N ASP A 48 11.69 12.72 -20.77
CA ASP A 48 10.34 13.28 -20.76
C ASP A 48 9.29 12.19 -20.44
N PRO A 49 8.61 12.26 -19.29
CA PRO A 49 7.54 11.33 -18.94
C PRO A 49 6.40 11.31 -19.96
N ASN A 50 6.08 12.44 -20.60
CA ASN A 50 4.96 12.47 -21.56
C ASN A 50 5.30 11.70 -22.83
N ASP A 51 6.54 11.82 -23.31
CA ASP A 51 7.00 11.04 -24.46
C ASP A 51 6.98 9.53 -24.16
N PHE A 52 7.39 9.14 -22.95
CA PHE A 52 7.42 7.73 -22.56
C PHE A 52 6.04 7.12 -22.30
N PHE A 53 5.14 7.84 -21.62
CA PHE A 53 3.85 7.29 -21.19
C PHE A 53 2.68 7.61 -22.15
N MET A 54 2.78 8.63 -23.01
CA MET A 54 1.67 9.08 -23.87
C MET A 54 1.83 8.67 -25.34
N ASN A 55 3.03 8.24 -25.77
CA ASN A 55 3.29 7.78 -27.14
C ASN A 55 3.22 6.26 -27.31
N GLU A 56 2.28 5.60 -26.62
CA GLU A 56 1.89 4.25 -27.00
C GLU A 56 1.28 4.28 -28.41
N PRO A 57 1.76 3.47 -29.37
CA PRO A 57 1.10 3.38 -30.66
C PRO A 57 -0.34 2.93 -30.42
N GLN A 58 -1.32 3.65 -30.96
CA GLN A 58 -2.77 3.35 -30.89
C GLN A 58 -3.17 1.95 -31.40
N ASN A 59 -2.21 1.09 -31.72
CA ASN A 59 -2.37 -0.24 -32.28
C ASN A 59 -1.88 -1.39 -31.39
N SER A 60 -1.38 -1.14 -30.17
CA SER A 60 -1.11 -2.21 -29.20
C SER A 60 -2.11 -2.18 -28.06
N ILE A 61 -2.97 -3.19 -28.07
CA ILE A 61 -3.77 -3.68 -26.96
C ILE A 61 -5.03 -2.85 -26.73
N ASN A 62 -6.17 -3.53 -26.83
CA ASN A 62 -7.45 -3.15 -26.27
C ASN A 62 -7.18 -2.66 -24.84
N VAL A 63 -7.01 -1.35 -24.62
CA VAL A 63 -6.76 -0.79 -23.29
C VAL A 63 -7.99 -1.17 -22.51
N CYS A 64 -7.86 -2.20 -21.68
CA CYS A 64 -8.97 -2.82 -20.98
C CYS A 64 -9.37 -1.85 -19.87
N GLN A 65 -10.06 -0.78 -20.26
CA GLN A 65 -10.57 0.22 -19.36
C GLN A 65 -11.72 -0.44 -18.59
N ILE A 66 -11.56 -0.56 -17.28
CA ILE A 66 -12.62 -1.03 -16.40
C ILE A 66 -13.63 0.10 -16.32
N SER A 67 -14.72 -0.02 -17.08
CA SER A 67 -15.82 0.94 -17.08
C SER A 67 -16.84 0.65 -15.98
N ASP A 68 -16.97 -0.61 -15.56
CA ASP A 68 -17.93 -1.04 -14.54
C ASP A 68 -17.45 -2.30 -13.80
N ILE A 69 -17.98 -2.49 -12.60
CA ILE A 69 -17.75 -3.66 -11.75
C ILE A 69 -19.11 -4.24 -11.36
N THR A 70 -19.40 -5.46 -11.81
CA THR A 70 -20.62 -6.18 -11.44
C THR A 70 -20.35 -7.05 -10.22
N LEU A 71 -21.03 -6.75 -9.11
CA LEU A 71 -20.97 -7.53 -7.86
C LEU A 71 -22.30 -8.24 -7.61
N THR A 72 -22.33 -9.55 -7.79
CA THR A 72 -23.55 -10.36 -7.59
C THR A 72 -23.68 -10.81 -6.13
N PRO A 73 -24.89 -11.15 -5.65
CA PRO A 73 -25.05 -11.73 -4.31
C PRO A 73 -24.18 -12.96 -4.07
N ILE A 74 -23.91 -13.77 -5.11
CA ILE A 74 -23.08 -14.97 -5.03
C ILE A 74 -21.63 -14.60 -4.69
N ASP A 75 -21.14 -13.46 -5.18
CA ASP A 75 -19.78 -12.99 -4.89
C ASP A 75 -19.62 -12.62 -3.42
N PHE A 76 -20.64 -11.99 -2.83
CA PHE A 76 -20.68 -11.72 -1.39
C PHE A 76 -20.80 -13.01 -0.56
N GLU A 77 -21.59 -14.00 -1.00
CA GLU A 77 -21.67 -15.29 -0.31
C GLU A 77 -20.30 -15.98 -0.26
N LYS A 78 -19.58 -16.01 -1.39
CA LYS A 78 -18.22 -16.55 -1.47
C LYS A 78 -17.24 -15.78 -0.57
N ALA A 79 -17.34 -14.45 -0.55
CA ALA A 79 -16.50 -13.60 0.30
C ALA A 79 -16.76 -13.88 1.79
N ILE A 80 -18.03 -14.01 2.20
CA ILE A 80 -18.42 -14.36 3.57
C ILE A 80 -17.93 -15.76 3.94
N ASP A 81 -18.03 -16.73 3.02
CA ASP A 81 -17.54 -18.09 3.26
C ASP A 81 -16.03 -18.14 3.50
N ASN A 82 -15.26 -17.29 2.81
CA ASN A 82 -13.80 -17.15 2.98
C ASN A 82 -13.37 -16.48 4.30
N MET A 83 -14.28 -15.85 5.05
CA MET A 83 -13.94 -15.22 6.34
C MET A 83 -13.57 -16.27 7.40
N PRO A 84 -12.57 -16.05 8.27
CA PRO A 84 -12.29 -16.94 9.39
C PRO A 84 -13.48 -17.01 10.37
N MET A 85 -13.77 -18.19 10.94
CA MET A 85 -14.82 -18.32 11.98
C MET A 85 -14.47 -17.58 13.29
N GLN A 86 -13.18 -17.32 13.51
CA GLN A 86 -12.62 -16.82 14.76
C GLN A 86 -12.26 -15.33 14.67
N SER A 87 -12.71 -14.61 13.63
CA SER A 87 -12.39 -13.19 13.53
C SER A 87 -13.08 -12.40 14.63
N ALA A 88 -12.36 -11.42 15.17
CA ALA A 88 -12.91 -10.51 16.16
C ALA A 88 -14.07 -9.71 15.55
N PRO A 89 -15.13 -9.46 16.31
CA PRO A 89 -16.24 -8.64 15.85
C PRO A 89 -15.79 -7.21 15.58
N GLY A 90 -16.40 -6.58 14.56
CA GLY A 90 -16.14 -5.19 14.22
C GLY A 90 -16.76 -4.21 15.22
N PRO A 91 -16.79 -2.90 14.90
CA PRO A 91 -17.46 -1.89 15.72
C PRO A 91 -18.97 -2.15 15.87
N ASP A 92 -19.55 -2.92 14.95
CA ASP A 92 -20.94 -3.41 14.97
C ASP A 92 -21.19 -4.54 15.99
N SER A 93 -20.13 -5.06 16.62
CA SER A 93 -20.18 -6.19 17.55
C SER A 93 -20.69 -7.51 16.94
N TRP A 94 -20.73 -7.64 15.61
CA TRP A 94 -21.19 -8.86 14.95
C TRP A 94 -20.06 -9.87 14.80
N ASN A 95 -20.28 -11.09 15.30
CA ASN A 95 -19.30 -12.17 15.16
C ASN A 95 -19.36 -12.83 13.77
N SER A 96 -18.25 -13.42 13.34
CA SER A 96 -18.16 -14.06 12.01
C SER A 96 -19.11 -15.24 11.84
N VAL A 97 -19.43 -15.95 12.92
CA VAL A 97 -20.39 -17.07 12.89
C VAL A 97 -21.79 -16.57 12.52
N PHE A 98 -22.22 -15.46 13.11
CA PHE A 98 -23.48 -14.81 12.83
C PHE A 98 -23.56 -14.35 11.37
N ILE A 99 -22.51 -13.67 10.89
CA ILE A 99 -22.43 -13.20 9.50
C ILE A 99 -22.53 -14.37 8.51
N LYS A 100 -21.83 -15.49 8.78
CA LYS A 100 -21.91 -16.71 7.96
C LYS A 100 -23.30 -17.33 7.96
N ASN A 101 -23.96 -17.39 9.11
CA ASN A 101 -25.33 -17.91 9.23
C ASN A 101 -26.34 -17.02 8.47
N CYS A 102 -26.09 -15.71 8.42
CA CYS A 102 -26.94 -14.73 7.75
C CYS A 102 -26.50 -14.41 6.31
N LYS A 103 -25.60 -15.19 5.70
CA LYS A 103 -24.99 -14.83 4.41
C LYS A 103 -26.00 -14.59 3.29
N LYS A 104 -27.04 -15.42 3.16
CA LYS A 104 -28.03 -15.31 2.07
C LYS A 104 -28.80 -13.97 2.08
N PRO A 105 -29.48 -13.59 3.19
CA PRO A 105 -30.15 -12.30 3.25
C PRO A 105 -29.16 -11.12 3.21
N LEU A 106 -28.00 -11.25 3.84
CA LEU A 106 -26.99 -10.20 3.88
C LEU A 106 -26.40 -9.91 2.50
N SER A 107 -26.05 -10.95 1.73
CA SER A 107 -25.49 -10.81 0.37
C SER A 107 -26.40 -10.06 -0.59
N ARG A 108 -27.72 -10.24 -0.48
CA ARG A 108 -28.69 -9.47 -1.28
C ARG A 108 -28.69 -7.99 -0.91
N ALA A 109 -28.70 -7.69 0.38
CA ALA A 109 -28.67 -6.31 0.88
C ALA A 109 -27.35 -5.62 0.50
N LEU A 110 -26.21 -6.30 0.70
CA LEU A 110 -24.88 -5.83 0.34
C LEU A 110 -24.76 -5.57 -1.16
N SER A 111 -25.20 -6.48 -2.03
CA SER A 111 -25.17 -6.28 -3.48
C SER A 111 -25.95 -5.04 -3.92
N THR A 112 -27.12 -4.79 -3.32
CA THR A 112 -27.92 -3.59 -3.60
C THR A 112 -27.22 -2.31 -3.12
N LEU A 113 -26.67 -2.34 -1.89
CA LEU A 113 -25.97 -1.21 -1.29
C LEU A 113 -24.73 -0.82 -2.10
N TRP A 114 -23.92 -1.81 -2.46
CA TRP A 114 -22.70 -1.62 -3.24
C TRP A 114 -23.00 -1.14 -4.66
N ARG A 115 -24.04 -1.68 -5.31
CA ARG A 115 -24.42 -1.18 -6.64
C ARG A 115 -24.77 0.31 -6.59
N ARG A 116 -25.60 0.71 -5.62
CA ARG A 116 -25.94 2.12 -5.42
C ARG A 116 -24.71 2.99 -5.11
N SER A 117 -23.81 2.49 -4.28
CA SER A 117 -22.59 3.23 -3.90
C SER A 117 -21.65 3.43 -5.10
N LEU A 118 -21.45 2.40 -5.92
CA LEU A 118 -20.64 2.47 -7.14
C LEU A 118 -21.27 3.37 -8.21
N ASP A 119 -22.59 3.39 -8.32
CA ASP A 119 -23.31 4.24 -9.29
C ASP A 119 -23.31 5.72 -8.89
N MET A 120 -23.48 6.01 -7.60
CA MET A 120 -23.65 7.39 -7.11
C MET A 120 -22.32 8.02 -6.64
N GLY A 121 -21.28 7.22 -6.40
CA GLY A 121 -20.05 7.69 -5.77
C GLY A 121 -20.22 8.06 -4.30
N GLU A 122 -21.26 7.55 -3.64
CA GLU A 122 -21.60 7.86 -2.25
C GLU A 122 -21.39 6.64 -1.35
N ILE A 123 -20.73 6.81 -0.22
CA ILE A 123 -20.56 5.77 0.80
C ILE A 123 -21.57 6.02 1.92
N PRO A 124 -22.25 4.99 2.44
CA PRO A 124 -23.14 5.16 3.60
C PRO A 124 -22.39 5.78 4.77
N VAL A 125 -22.90 6.90 5.29
CA VAL A 125 -22.37 7.50 6.51
C VAL A 125 -22.72 6.62 7.71
N THR A 126 -21.71 6.35 8.53
CA THR A 126 -21.80 5.58 9.78
C THR A 126 -22.41 6.40 10.91
#